data_AF-A0AAV9ZMI8-F1
#
_entry.id   AF-A0AAV9ZMI8-F1
#
_cell.length_a   1.000
_cell.length_b   1.000
_cell.length_c   1.000
_cell.angle_alpha   90.00
_cell.angle_beta   90.00
_cell.angle_gamma   90.00
#
_symmetry.space_group_name_H-M   'P 1'
#
loop_
_entity.id
_entity.type
_entity.pdbx_description
1 polymer ?
#
loop_
_entity_poly.entity_id
_entity_poly.type
_entity_poly.pdbx_seq_one_letter_code
_entity_poly.pdbx_strand_id
1 'polypeptide(L)'
;VAQLLDAGLFPCSFTEPKSAIAFSVLRRFEILHVESKVPAFDFYGALRRTSDNAFTVDVPDMFDNFIRSSRWWGVLNAQKRAGQAHGIDGFLTHRPKGNTILYCPSCPEPGFNMDNKLLKLPPDLRHLNQQRETIDGNFHCTKSTKNSDPNDYSLYQGSGFSPLTPTSKPISTTTPRERVRGLLR
;
A
#
# COMPACT_ATOMS: atom_id res chain seq x y z
N VAL A 1 16.16 0.61 -20.52
CA VAL A 1 14.86 0.69 -19.80
C VAL A 1 13.89 1.68 -20.43
N ALA A 2 14.29 2.93 -20.71
CA ALA A 2 13.40 3.95 -21.30
C ALA A 2 12.63 3.46 -22.55
N GLN A 3 13.34 2.90 -23.54
CA GLN A 3 12.73 2.33 -24.75
C GLN A 3 11.63 1.29 -24.48
N LEU A 4 11.75 0.49 -23.41
CA LEU A 4 10.72 -0.49 -23.05
C LEU A 4 9.48 0.21 -22.48
N LEU A 5 9.68 1.20 -21.61
CA LEU A 5 8.58 1.96 -21.02
C LEU A 5 7.82 2.75 -22.09
N ASP A 6 8.53 3.34 -23.05
CA ASP A 6 7.95 4.04 -24.20
C ASP A 6 7.12 3.09 -25.08
N ALA A 7 7.55 1.83 -25.20
CA ALA A 7 6.80 0.78 -25.88
C ALA A 7 5.67 0.15 -25.04
N GLY A 8 5.41 0.65 -23.83
CA GLY A 8 4.38 0.11 -22.93
C GLY A 8 4.75 -1.25 -22.31
N LEU A 9 6.04 -1.54 -22.19
CA LEU A 9 6.61 -2.76 -21.62
C LEU A 9 7.30 -2.45 -20.28
N PHE A 10 6.86 -3.10 -19.22
CA PHE A 10 7.45 -2.99 -17.89
C PHE A 10 8.65 -3.93 -17.76
N PRO A 11 9.86 -3.42 -17.49
CA PRO A 11 11.05 -4.26 -17.39
C PRO A 11 10.99 -5.16 -16.14
N CYS A 12 11.41 -6.41 -16.27
CA CYS A 12 11.53 -7.31 -15.11
C CYS A 12 12.80 -7.07 -14.27
N SER A 13 13.78 -6.35 -14.83
CA SER A 13 15.01 -5.91 -14.17
C SER A 13 15.38 -4.50 -14.65
N PHE A 14 15.91 -3.66 -13.76
CA PHE A 14 16.24 -2.26 -14.08
C PHE A 14 17.67 -2.06 -14.60
N THR A 15 18.60 -2.97 -14.31
CA THR A 15 20.01 -2.85 -14.72
C THR A 15 20.24 -3.40 -16.13
N GLU A 16 19.80 -4.64 -16.37
CA GLU A 16 19.93 -5.32 -17.66
C GLU A 16 18.61 -6.08 -17.95
N PRO A 17 17.60 -5.41 -18.55
CA PRO A 17 16.32 -6.04 -18.80
C PRO A 17 16.43 -7.06 -19.94
N LYS A 18 16.40 -8.36 -19.58
CA LYS A 18 16.31 -9.48 -20.54
C LYS A 18 14.86 -9.88 -20.85
N SER A 19 13.92 -9.40 -20.05
CA SER A 19 12.49 -9.65 -20.19
C SER A 19 11.67 -8.45 -19.75
N ALA A 20 10.46 -8.35 -20.31
CA ALA A 20 9.52 -7.31 -19.96
C ALA A 20 8.08 -7.84 -20.04
N ILE A 21 7.16 -7.17 -19.35
CA ILE A 21 5.74 -7.51 -19.28
C ILE A 21 4.94 -6.32 -19.74
N ALA A 22 3.99 -6.52 -20.66
CA ALA A 22 3.15 -5.43 -21.14
C ALA A 22 2.35 -4.77 -20.01
N PHE A 23 2.23 -3.44 -20.04
CA PHE A 23 1.43 -2.68 -19.07
C PHE A 23 -0.03 -3.14 -19.05
N SER A 24 -0.57 -3.56 -20.20
CA SER A 24 -1.92 -4.10 -20.32
C SER A 24 -2.11 -5.37 -19.50
N VAL A 25 -1.10 -6.25 -19.44
CA VAL A 25 -1.13 -7.48 -18.63
C VAL A 25 -1.12 -7.15 -17.14
N LEU A 26 -0.25 -6.23 -16.71
CA LEU A 26 -0.18 -5.80 -15.30
C LEU A 26 -1.47 -5.10 -14.85
N ARG A 27 -2.04 -4.23 -15.69
CA ARG A 27 -3.32 -3.57 -15.43
C ARG A 27 -4.47 -4.57 -15.33
N ARG A 28 -4.54 -5.54 -16.24
CA ARG A 28 -5.58 -6.57 -16.22
C ARG A 28 -5.45 -7.47 -14.98
N PHE A 29 -4.23 -7.82 -14.61
CA PHE A 29 -3.97 -8.54 -13.37
C PHE A 29 -4.46 -7.75 -12.16
N GLU A 30 -4.09 -6.47 -12.03
CA GLU A 30 -4.49 -5.64 -10.90
C GLU A 30 -6.01 -5.60 -10.71
N ILE A 31 -6.76 -5.42 -11.80
CA ILE A 31 -8.24 -5.42 -11.78
C ILE A 31 -8.79 -6.78 -11.34
N LEU A 32 -8.35 -7.87 -11.97
CA LEU A 32 -8.86 -9.22 -11.67
C LEU A 32 -8.45 -9.72 -10.27
N HIS A 33 -7.28 -9.29 -9.80
CA HIS A 33 -6.80 -9.61 -8.46
C HIS A 33 -7.66 -8.93 -7.40
N VAL A 34 -8.07 -7.69 -7.62
CA VAL A 34 -8.93 -6.94 -6.68
C VAL A 34 -10.39 -7.41 -6.78
N GLU A 35 -10.95 -7.43 -7.99
CA GLU A 35 -12.39 -7.66 -8.21
C GLU A 35 -12.77 -9.13 -8.02
N SER A 36 -11.99 -10.03 -8.62
CA SER A 36 -12.32 -11.46 -8.68
C SER A 36 -11.45 -12.31 -7.76
N LYS A 37 -10.57 -11.69 -6.96
CA LYS A 37 -9.63 -12.37 -6.06
C LYS A 37 -8.79 -13.43 -6.76
N VAL A 38 -8.52 -13.26 -8.06
CA VAL A 38 -7.75 -14.21 -8.84
C VAL A 38 -6.32 -14.24 -8.28
N PRO A 39 -5.82 -15.41 -7.85
CA PRO A 39 -4.46 -15.50 -7.38
C PRO A 39 -3.50 -15.33 -8.55
N ALA A 40 -2.34 -14.76 -8.28
CA ALA A 40 -1.35 -14.48 -9.32
C ALA A 40 -0.92 -15.73 -10.09
N PHE A 41 -0.86 -16.88 -9.40
CA PHE A 41 -0.53 -18.17 -9.99
C PHE A 41 -1.54 -18.57 -11.08
N ASP A 42 -2.84 -18.48 -10.80
CA ASP A 42 -3.89 -18.84 -11.77
C ASP A 42 -3.95 -17.85 -12.93
N PHE A 43 -3.80 -16.55 -12.65
CA PHE A 43 -3.74 -15.55 -13.72
C PHE A 43 -2.55 -15.80 -14.65
N TYR A 44 -1.38 -16.09 -14.10
CA TYR A 44 -0.20 -16.42 -14.90
C TYR A 44 -0.35 -17.75 -15.65
N GLY A 45 -0.96 -18.75 -15.03
CA GLY A 45 -1.32 -20.02 -15.71
C GLY A 45 -2.25 -19.79 -16.90
N ALA A 46 -3.22 -18.89 -16.78
CA ALA A 46 -4.08 -18.49 -17.90
C ALA A 46 -3.29 -17.77 -19.02
N LEU A 47 -2.32 -16.92 -18.66
CA LEU A 47 -1.43 -16.29 -19.66
C LEU A 47 -0.58 -17.34 -20.41
N ARG A 48 -0.04 -18.34 -19.71
CA ARG A 48 0.69 -19.44 -20.35
C ARG A 48 -0.19 -20.22 -21.32
N ARG A 49 -1.41 -20.58 -20.90
CA ARG A 49 -2.40 -21.25 -21.76
C ARG A 49 -2.82 -20.42 -22.97
N THR A 50 -2.80 -19.09 -22.86
CA THR A 50 -3.08 -18.20 -24.00
C THR A 50 -1.94 -18.24 -25.03
N SER A 51 -0.71 -18.53 -24.60
CA SER A 51 0.45 -18.66 -25.49
C SER A 51 0.48 -20.02 -26.18
N ASP A 52 0.34 -21.09 -25.40
CA ASP A 52 0.14 -22.45 -25.89
C ASP A 52 -0.73 -23.22 -24.89
N ASN A 53 -1.93 -23.60 -25.33
CA ASN A 53 -2.87 -24.33 -24.49
C ASN A 53 -2.63 -25.84 -24.49
N ALA A 54 -1.96 -26.38 -25.51
CA ALA A 54 -1.69 -27.80 -25.65
C ALA A 54 -0.43 -28.20 -24.88
N PHE A 55 0.64 -27.40 -24.98
CA PHE A 55 1.94 -27.67 -24.38
C PHE A 55 2.38 -26.54 -23.45
N THR A 56 1.57 -26.26 -22.41
CA THR A 56 1.86 -25.18 -21.46
C THR A 56 3.21 -25.31 -20.76
N VAL A 57 3.73 -26.54 -20.64
CA VAL A 57 5.02 -26.86 -20.00
C VAL A 57 6.19 -26.30 -20.80
N ASP A 58 6.07 -26.25 -22.13
CA ASP A 58 7.13 -25.79 -23.03
C ASP A 58 7.18 -24.25 -23.11
N VAL A 59 6.12 -23.56 -22.66
CA VAL A 59 6.12 -22.10 -22.50
C VAL A 59 7.09 -21.72 -21.36
N PRO A 60 8.08 -20.84 -21.60
CA PRO A 60 9.02 -20.42 -20.57
C PRO A 60 8.35 -19.90 -19.31
N ASP A 61 8.81 -20.37 -18.14
CA ASP A 61 8.28 -19.93 -16.86
C ASP A 61 8.97 -18.63 -16.39
N MET A 62 8.18 -17.58 -16.34
CA MET A 62 8.56 -16.23 -15.92
C MET A 62 7.72 -15.77 -14.72
N PHE A 63 7.12 -16.70 -13.97
CA PHE A 63 6.21 -16.40 -12.86
C PHE A 63 6.86 -15.49 -11.80
N ASP A 64 8.09 -15.79 -11.39
CA ASP A 64 8.82 -14.98 -10.40
C ASP A 64 9.04 -13.55 -10.89
N ASN A 65 9.37 -13.38 -12.17
CA ASN A 65 9.53 -12.09 -12.81
C ASN A 65 8.20 -11.34 -12.86
N PHE A 66 7.10 -12.04 -13.13
CA PHE A 66 5.76 -11.49 -13.08
C PHE A 66 5.38 -11.00 -11.68
N ILE A 67 5.61 -11.79 -10.62
CA ILE A 67 5.32 -11.40 -9.23
C ILE A 67 6.18 -10.22 -8.78
N ARG A 68 7.46 -10.18 -9.14
CA ARG A 68 8.33 -9.03 -8.82
C ARG A 68 7.84 -7.77 -9.54
N SER A 69 7.55 -7.88 -10.83
CA SER A 69 7.09 -6.76 -11.65
C SER A 69 5.73 -6.24 -11.21
N SER A 70 4.79 -7.12 -10.85
CA SER A 70 3.46 -6.72 -10.37
C SER A 70 3.51 -5.99 -9.02
N ARG A 71 4.42 -6.38 -8.13
CA ARG A 71 4.68 -5.65 -6.88
C ARG A 71 5.22 -4.24 -7.13
N TRP A 72 6.23 -4.11 -7.99
CA TRP A 72 6.78 -2.81 -8.39
C TRP A 72 5.74 -1.92 -9.08
N TRP A 73 4.96 -2.51 -9.98
CA TRP A 73 3.84 -1.84 -10.65
C TRP A 73 2.84 -1.26 -9.64
N GLY A 74 2.46 -2.05 -8.61
CA GLY A 74 1.58 -1.60 -7.53
C GLY A 74 2.14 -0.41 -6.76
N VAL A 75 3.43 -0.45 -6.37
CA VAL A 75 4.09 0.65 -5.65
C VAL A 75 4.14 1.92 -6.49
N LEU A 76 4.52 1.81 -7.76
CA LEU A 76 4.57 2.96 -8.68
C LEU A 76 3.18 3.56 -8.90
N ASN A 77 2.15 2.74 -9.03
CA ASN A 77 0.76 3.21 -9.11
C ASN A 77 0.32 3.90 -7.82
N ALA A 78 0.70 3.40 -6.64
CA ALA A 78 0.41 4.05 -5.37
C ALA A 78 1.09 5.42 -5.27
N GLN A 79 2.37 5.52 -5.61
CA GLN A 79 3.10 6.80 -5.65
C GLN A 79 2.49 7.78 -6.65
N LYS A 80 2.09 7.31 -7.83
CA LYS A 80 1.42 8.13 -8.84
C LYS A 80 0.06 8.63 -8.34
N ARG A 81 -0.77 7.76 -7.76
CA ARG A 81 -2.09 8.12 -7.21
C ARG A 81 -1.97 9.10 -6.03
N ALA A 82 -0.94 8.94 -5.21
CA ALA A 82 -0.66 9.87 -4.11
C ALA A 82 -0.14 11.23 -4.58
N GLY A 83 0.24 11.38 -5.86
CA GLY A 83 0.82 12.62 -6.38
C GLY A 83 2.30 12.82 -6.02
N GLN A 84 2.96 11.81 -5.46
CA GLN A 84 4.37 11.88 -5.04
C GLN A 84 5.31 12.17 -6.22
N ALA A 85 5.04 11.56 -7.38
CA ALA A 85 5.77 11.83 -8.61
C ALA A 85 5.59 13.27 -9.15
N HIS A 86 4.59 14.01 -8.66
CA HIS A 86 4.28 15.39 -9.05
C HIS A 86 4.70 16.42 -7.99
N GLY A 87 5.44 16.01 -6.95
CA GLY A 87 5.94 16.92 -5.92
C GLY A 87 4.85 17.43 -4.97
N ILE A 88 3.80 16.64 -4.72
CA ILE A 88 2.68 17.02 -3.84
C ILE A 88 3.11 17.47 -2.44
N ASP A 89 4.24 16.97 -1.94
CA ASP A 89 4.83 17.34 -0.65
C ASP A 89 5.16 18.83 -0.54
N GLY A 90 5.41 19.51 -1.66
CA GLY A 90 5.61 20.96 -1.70
C GLY A 90 4.34 21.75 -1.42
N PHE A 91 3.17 21.17 -1.69
CA PHE A 91 1.86 21.78 -1.47
C PHE A 91 1.24 21.33 -0.15
N LEU A 92 1.40 20.06 0.21
CA LEU A 92 0.84 19.46 1.42
C LEU A 92 1.89 19.32 2.52
N THR A 93 2.45 20.46 2.94
CA THR A 93 3.56 20.53 3.90
C THR A 93 3.23 20.02 5.30
N HIS A 94 1.94 19.93 5.64
CA HIS A 94 1.46 19.38 6.91
C HIS A 94 1.44 17.84 6.93
N ARG A 95 1.66 17.18 5.78
CA ARG A 95 1.72 15.72 5.67
C ARG A 95 3.19 15.23 5.65
N PRO A 96 3.47 14.00 6.08
CA PRO A 96 4.81 13.41 5.96
C PRO A 96 5.27 13.39 4.50
N LYS A 97 6.57 13.61 4.28
CA LYS A 97 7.17 13.52 2.95
C LYS A 97 7.16 12.10 2.41
N GLY A 98 7.00 11.93 1.10
CA GLY A 98 6.96 10.65 0.42
C GLY A 98 5.71 9.83 0.70
N ASN A 99 4.71 10.40 1.38
CA ASN A 99 3.55 9.67 1.88
C ASN A 99 2.64 9.16 0.74
N THR A 100 2.28 7.88 0.81
CA THR A 100 1.35 7.18 -0.09
C THR A 100 0.02 6.79 0.57
N ILE A 101 -0.20 7.22 1.82
CA ILE A 101 -1.46 7.00 2.55
C ILE A 101 -2.57 7.82 1.89
N LEU A 102 -3.73 7.18 1.73
CA LEU A 102 -4.95 7.86 1.34
C LEU A 102 -5.57 8.55 2.57
N TYR A 103 -5.58 9.88 2.57
CA TYR A 103 -6.28 10.64 3.59
C TYR A 103 -7.79 10.60 3.34
N CYS A 104 -8.55 10.40 4.41
CA CYS A 104 -10.01 10.49 4.34
C CYS A 104 -10.40 11.96 4.12
N PRO A 105 -11.09 12.31 3.03
CA PRO A 105 -11.47 13.70 2.76
C PRO A 105 -12.49 14.25 3.78
N SER A 106 -13.18 13.37 4.50
CA SER A 106 -14.15 13.73 5.54
C SER A 106 -13.54 13.86 6.93
N CYS A 107 -12.32 13.34 7.15
CA CYS A 107 -11.66 13.49 8.43
C CYS A 107 -11.17 14.94 8.60
N PRO A 108 -11.34 15.54 9.79
CA PRO A 108 -10.93 16.92 10.03
C PRO A 108 -9.41 17.08 9.92
N GLU A 109 -8.97 17.94 8.99
CA GLU A 109 -7.57 18.28 8.74
C GLU A 109 -7.43 19.81 8.86
N PRO A 110 -6.90 20.30 10.00
CA PRO A 110 -6.80 21.73 10.27
C PRO A 110 -5.99 22.48 9.22
N GLY A 111 -6.57 23.55 8.68
CA GLY A 111 -5.97 24.36 7.62
C GLY A 111 -6.11 23.78 6.22
N PHE A 112 -6.72 22.60 6.07
CA PHE A 112 -6.99 21.98 4.77
C PHE A 112 -8.50 21.91 4.47
N ASN A 113 -9.26 21.14 5.23
CA ASN A 113 -10.73 21.04 5.10
C ASN A 113 -11.48 21.51 6.37
N MET A 114 -10.74 22.05 7.35
CA MET A 114 -11.26 22.56 8.63
C MET A 114 -10.57 23.86 9.01
N ASP A 115 -11.31 24.88 9.48
CA ASP A 115 -10.72 26.14 9.97
C ASP A 115 -9.94 25.89 11.27
N ASN A 116 -8.71 26.41 11.36
CA ASN A 116 -7.87 26.34 12.56
C ASN A 116 -8.52 26.93 13.82
N LYS A 117 -9.47 27.86 13.69
CA LYS A 117 -10.23 28.40 14.83
C LYS A 117 -11.01 27.32 15.58
N LEU A 118 -11.42 26.27 14.87
CA LEU A 118 -12.18 25.16 15.43
C LEU A 118 -11.33 24.28 16.37
N LEU A 119 -9.99 24.38 16.31
CA LEU A 119 -9.09 23.77 17.31
C LEU A 119 -9.14 24.49 18.67
N LYS A 120 -9.60 25.75 18.71
CA LYS A 120 -9.65 26.58 19.92
C LYS A 120 -11.04 26.60 20.57
N LEU A 121 -11.93 25.69 20.19
CA LEU A 121 -13.26 25.61 20.79
C LEU A 121 -13.19 25.34 22.31
N PRO A 122 -14.15 25.88 23.08
CA PRO A 122 -14.31 25.53 24.49
C PRO A 122 -14.36 24.01 24.69
N PRO A 123 -13.87 23.48 25.83
CA PRO A 123 -13.84 22.04 26.09
C PRO A 123 -15.14 21.32 25.75
N ASP A 124 -16.27 21.93 26.08
CA ASP A 124 -17.62 21.38 25.88
C ASP A 124 -17.98 21.17 24.41
N LEU A 125 -17.36 21.91 23.48
CA LEU A 125 -17.63 21.86 22.04
C LEU A 125 -16.54 21.14 21.23
N ARG A 126 -15.44 20.69 21.86
CA ARG A 126 -14.33 20.03 21.14
C ARG A 126 -14.74 18.72 20.45
N HIS A 127 -15.78 18.05 20.97
CA HIS A 127 -16.30 16.81 20.40
C HIS A 127 -16.80 16.97 18.96
N LEU A 128 -17.18 18.18 18.53
CA LEU A 128 -17.63 18.47 17.17
C LEU A 128 -16.55 18.28 16.11
N ASN A 129 -15.27 18.41 16.50
CA ASN A 129 -14.12 18.32 15.60
C ASN A 129 -13.21 17.13 15.91
N GLN A 130 -13.70 16.19 16.71
CA GLN A 130 -12.89 15.04 17.11
C GLN A 130 -12.73 14.07 15.94
N GLN A 131 -11.49 13.81 15.53
CA GLN A 131 -11.17 12.66 14.70
C GLN A 131 -11.42 11.39 15.49
N ARG A 132 -12.34 10.54 15.01
CA ARG A 132 -12.54 9.20 15.55
C ARG A 132 -11.78 8.21 14.69
N GLU A 133 -10.67 7.73 15.23
CA GLU A 133 -9.96 6.60 14.65
C GLU A 133 -10.59 5.32 15.19
N THR A 134 -11.23 4.56 14.32
CA THR A 134 -11.75 3.23 14.66
C THR A 134 -10.91 2.21 13.94
N ILE A 135 -10.14 1.45 14.71
CA ILE A 135 -9.40 0.30 14.22
C ILE A 135 -10.27 -0.92 14.53
N ASP A 136 -10.95 -1.43 13.51
CA ASP A 136 -11.67 -2.70 13.59
C ASP A 136 -10.68 -3.85 13.86
N GLY A 137 -11.09 -4.81 14.69
CA GLY A 137 -10.26 -5.97 15.05
C GLY A 137 -9.93 -6.88 13.86
N ASN A 138 -10.53 -6.64 12.69
CA ASN A 138 -10.23 -7.34 11.45
C ASN A 138 -8.99 -6.79 10.70
N PHE A 139 -8.41 -5.66 11.14
CA PHE A 139 -7.17 -5.13 10.56
C PHE A 139 -5.97 -6.01 10.95
N HIS A 140 -5.68 -7.00 10.11
CA HIS A 140 -4.44 -7.76 10.17
C HIS A 140 -3.31 -6.93 9.55
N CYS A 141 -2.80 -5.92 10.28
CA CYS A 141 -1.51 -5.28 9.97
C CYS A 141 -0.35 -6.22 10.36
N THR A 142 -0.33 -7.43 9.81
CA THR A 142 0.51 -8.55 10.26
C THR A 142 1.89 -8.62 9.64
N LYS A 143 2.34 -7.56 8.93
CA LYS A 143 3.65 -7.57 8.27
C LYS A 143 4.49 -6.35 8.65
N SER A 144 4.78 -6.24 9.95
CA SER A 144 6.02 -5.59 10.41
C SER A 144 7.23 -6.44 9.97
N THR A 145 8.44 -5.88 10.11
CA THR A 145 9.73 -6.46 9.72
C THR A 145 9.76 -7.99 9.85
N LYS A 146 9.91 -8.71 8.73
CA LYS A 146 10.04 -10.18 8.78
C LYS A 146 11.40 -10.55 9.35
N ASN A 147 11.41 -11.47 10.30
CA ASN A 147 12.64 -11.93 10.98
C ASN A 147 13.45 -12.96 10.17
N SER A 148 13.01 -13.33 8.96
CA SER A 148 13.49 -14.53 8.28
C SER A 148 14.39 -14.27 7.07
N ASP A 149 14.37 -13.09 6.45
CA ASP A 149 15.21 -12.78 5.29
C ASP A 149 15.78 -11.36 5.40
N PRO A 150 17.11 -11.21 5.60
CA PRO A 150 17.75 -9.89 5.69
C PRO A 150 17.67 -9.08 4.38
N ASN A 151 17.34 -9.72 3.26
CA ASN A 151 17.16 -9.06 1.95
C ASN A 151 15.69 -8.75 1.63
N ASP A 152 14.72 -9.11 2.48
CA ASP A 152 13.30 -8.79 2.29
C ASP A 152 12.98 -7.40 2.84
N TYR A 153 13.22 -6.37 2.04
CA TYR A 153 12.89 -4.99 2.38
C TYR A 153 11.52 -4.57 1.83
N SER A 154 10.83 -3.68 2.56
CA SER A 154 9.58 -3.09 2.08
C SER A 154 9.82 -2.18 0.89
N LEU A 155 9.11 -2.43 -0.21
CA LEU A 155 9.13 -1.54 -1.39
C LEU A 155 8.53 -0.16 -1.11
N TYR A 156 7.67 -0.05 -0.10
CA TYR A 156 7.09 1.24 0.32
C TYR A 156 8.02 2.02 1.25
N GLN A 157 9.04 1.39 1.84
CA GLN A 157 9.99 2.07 2.75
C GLN A 157 9.29 2.98 3.78
N GLY A 158 8.18 2.52 4.37
CA GLY A 158 7.40 3.25 5.36
C GLY A 158 6.66 4.50 4.85
N SER A 159 6.48 4.65 3.54
CA SER A 159 5.60 5.66 2.94
C SER A 159 4.11 5.38 3.19
N GLY A 160 3.77 4.18 3.68
CA GLY A 160 2.42 3.78 4.03
C GLY A 160 2.14 3.89 5.53
N PHE A 161 1.12 3.17 6.01
CA PHE A 161 0.70 3.22 7.41
C PHE A 161 1.72 2.62 8.40
N SER A 162 2.58 1.69 7.95
CA SER A 162 3.57 1.03 8.81
C SER A 162 4.90 1.78 8.82
N PRO A 163 5.44 2.16 10.00
CA PRO A 163 6.71 2.86 10.09
C PRO A 163 7.89 1.99 9.65
N LEU A 164 8.96 2.62 9.16
CA LEU A 164 10.24 1.98 8.81
C LEU A 164 10.93 1.34 10.02
N THR A 165 10.77 1.96 11.20
CA THR A 165 11.37 1.50 12.44
C THR A 165 10.41 0.57 13.16
N PRO A 166 10.86 -0.59 13.67
CA PRO A 166 10.07 -1.35 14.64
C PRO A 166 9.90 -0.45 15.87
N THR A 167 8.73 0.19 16.00
CA THR A 167 8.38 0.82 17.27
C THR A 167 8.27 -0.30 18.29
N SER A 168 9.19 -0.32 19.27
CA SER A 168 9.24 -1.27 20.38
C SER A 168 8.00 -1.23 21.30
N LYS A 169 6.98 -0.47 20.93
CA LYS A 169 5.71 -0.37 21.64
C LYS A 169 4.58 -0.59 20.66
N PRO A 170 3.72 -1.60 20.86
CA PRO A 170 2.46 -1.67 20.15
C PRO A 170 1.68 -0.38 20.42
N ILE A 171 1.16 0.23 19.35
CA ILE A 171 0.33 1.45 19.39
C ILE A 171 -0.95 1.25 20.25
N SER A 172 -1.24 0.01 20.71
CA SER A 172 -2.43 -0.32 21.50
C SER A 172 -2.27 -0.25 23.03
N THR A 173 -1.19 0.30 23.60
CA THR A 173 -1.04 0.38 25.07
C THR A 173 -1.12 1.81 25.60
N THR A 174 -2.22 2.50 25.38
CA THR A 174 -2.65 3.63 26.23
C THR A 174 -4.15 3.54 26.53
N THR A 175 -4.55 2.42 27.12
CA THR A 175 -5.63 2.45 28.12
C THR A 175 -5.07 1.73 29.34
N PRO A 176 -4.92 2.40 30.49
CA PRO A 176 -4.74 1.69 31.74
C PRO A 176 -5.95 0.78 31.89
N ARG A 177 -5.76 -0.53 31.75
CA ARG A 177 -6.74 -1.50 32.22
C ARG A 177 -6.68 -1.48 33.74
N GLU A 178 -7.29 -0.48 34.36
CA GLU A 178 -7.70 -0.60 35.75
C GLU A 178 -8.68 -1.77 35.81
N ARG A 179 -8.23 -2.87 36.41
CA ARG A 179 -9.10 -3.97 36.81
C ARG A 179 -10.03 -3.44 37.89
N VAL A 180 -11.21 -2.95 37.51
CA VAL A 180 -12.33 -2.87 38.46
C VAL A 180 -12.82 -4.30 38.66
N ARG A 181 -12.15 -5.01 39.57
CA ARG A 181 -12.54 -6.33 40.06
C ARG A 181 -13.44 -6.08 41.27
N GLY A 182 -14.74 -6.35 41.10
CA GLY A 182 -15.66 -6.63 42.20
C GLY A 182 -16.43 -5.42 42.73
N LEU A 183 -17.74 -5.40 42.44
CA LEU A 183 -18.84 -5.29 43.40
C LEU A 183 -20.15 -5.15 42.61
N LEU A 184 -20.70 -6.30 42.21
CA LEU A 184 -22.14 -6.46 42.02
C LEU A 184 -22.57 -7.55 42.99
N ARG A 185 -23.11 -7.12 44.12
CA ARG A 185 -24.26 -7.76 44.75
C ARG A 185 -25.48 -6.99 44.29
#